data_AF-A0AAD4BDJ0-F1
#
_entry.id   AF-A0AAD4BDJ0-F1
#
_cell.length_a   1.000
_cell.length_b   1.000
_cell.length_c   1.000
_cell.angle_alpha   90.00
_cell.angle_beta   90.00
_cell.angle_gamma   90.00
#
_symmetry.space_group_name_H-M   'P 1'
#
loop_
_entity.id
_entity.type
_entity.pdbx_description
1 polymer ?
#
loop_
_entity_poly.entity_id
_entity_poly.type
_entity_poly.pdbx_seq_one_letter_code
_entity_poly.pdbx_strand_id
1 'polypeptide(L)'
;MAETQTPVNALLVVDMQVDFITGSLAVPDGPSVIDPVKEIIKLPFHARYASKDWHPRGHISFASTHPGKAFFELTTIHPPQHLAIANGQNAQWIAEHGLEQVLWPDHCIQGTLGAQLVDPLLEDQFDAIMLKGTDPGVESYSA
;
A
#
# COMPACT_ATOMS: atom_id res chain seq x y z
N MET A 1 -5.59 11.55 39.58
CA MET A 1 -4.39 10.79 39.15
C MET A 1 -4.70 10.29 37.76
N ALA A 2 -3.86 10.60 36.76
CA ALA A 2 -4.07 10.06 35.41
C ALA A 2 -3.80 8.55 35.46
N GLU A 3 -4.76 7.75 35.02
CA GLU A 3 -4.55 6.31 34.86
C GLU A 3 -3.47 6.09 33.81
N THR A 4 -2.38 5.43 34.20
CA THR A 4 -1.34 5.00 33.27
C THR A 4 -1.90 3.84 32.48
N GLN A 5 -2.34 4.10 31.25
CA GLN A 5 -2.82 3.07 30.34
C GLN A 5 -1.65 2.15 29.98
N THR A 6 -1.79 0.85 30.25
CA THR A 6 -0.78 -0.13 29.85
C THR A 6 -0.76 -0.23 28.33
N PRO A 7 0.40 -0.07 27.66
CA PRO A 7 0.48 -0.21 26.22
C PRO A 7 0.08 -1.63 25.81
N VAL A 8 -0.71 -1.71 24.74
CA VAL A 8 -1.13 -2.98 24.13
C VAL A 8 -0.41 -3.18 22.80
N ASN A 9 -0.34 -4.42 22.34
CA ASN A 9 0.23 -4.77 21.04
C ASN A 9 -0.85 -4.79 19.96
N ALA A 10 -0.48 -4.40 18.75
CA ALA A 10 -1.29 -4.60 17.56
C ALA A 10 -0.44 -5.26 16.47
N LEU A 11 -1.09 -6.05 15.61
CA LEU A 11 -0.50 -6.60 14.41
C LEU A 11 -1.02 -5.83 13.20
N LEU A 12 -0.13 -5.42 12.30
CA LEU A 12 -0.47 -4.90 10.98
C LEU A 12 0.14 -5.80 9.92
N VAL A 13 -0.70 -6.45 9.12
CA VAL A 13 -0.28 -7.22 7.95
C VAL A 13 -0.35 -6.31 6.72
N VAL A 14 0.81 -5.95 6.18
CA VAL A 14 0.90 -5.00 5.08
C VAL A 14 0.85 -5.73 3.75
N ASP A 15 -0.15 -5.38 2.93
CA ASP A 15 -0.24 -5.65 1.50
C ASP A 15 0.02 -7.12 1.10
N MET A 16 -0.53 -8.07 1.85
CA MET A 16 -0.42 -9.50 1.51
C MET A 16 -1.40 -9.88 0.39
N GLN A 17 -1.28 -9.18 -0.74
CA GLN A 17 -2.17 -9.23 -1.90
C GLN A 17 -1.62 -10.11 -3.02
N VAL A 18 -2.51 -10.58 -3.90
CA VAL A 18 -2.15 -11.46 -5.01
C VAL A 18 -1.06 -10.86 -5.88
N ASP A 19 -1.14 -9.57 -6.24
CA ASP A 19 -0.14 -8.96 -7.14
C ASP A 19 1.27 -8.94 -6.55
N PHE A 20 1.41 -8.82 -5.23
CA PHE A 20 2.71 -8.85 -4.56
C PHE A 20 3.22 -10.26 -4.30
N ILE A 21 2.36 -11.27 -4.33
CA ILE A 21 2.75 -12.65 -4.01
C ILE A 21 2.96 -13.50 -5.27
N THR A 22 2.05 -13.42 -6.24
CA THR A 22 2.09 -14.23 -7.47
C THR A 22 1.68 -13.47 -8.75
N GLY A 23 1.25 -12.22 -8.64
CA GLY A 23 0.71 -11.45 -9.76
C GLY A 23 1.70 -10.46 -10.38
N SER A 24 1.20 -9.29 -10.78
CA SER A 24 1.90 -8.37 -11.69
C SER A 24 3.16 -7.73 -11.11
N LEU A 25 3.28 -7.68 -9.78
CA LEU A 25 4.42 -7.11 -9.06
C LEU A 25 4.92 -8.11 -8.01
N ALA A 26 5.00 -9.39 -8.38
CA ALA A 26 5.37 -10.45 -7.46
C ALA A 26 6.77 -10.23 -6.87
N VAL A 27 6.83 -10.20 -5.54
CA VAL A 27 8.08 -10.12 -4.78
C VAL A 27 8.77 -11.49 -4.84
N PRO A 28 10.09 -11.54 -5.04
CA PRO A 28 10.84 -12.79 -5.00
C PRO A 28 10.57 -13.57 -3.71
N ASP A 29 10.22 -14.85 -3.84
CA ASP A 29 9.85 -15.73 -2.72
C ASP A 29 8.61 -15.29 -1.91
N GLY A 30 7.77 -14.39 -2.44
CA GLY A 30 6.55 -13.91 -1.79
C GLY A 30 5.66 -15.01 -1.17
N PRO A 31 5.41 -16.16 -1.84
CA PRO A 31 4.58 -17.21 -1.27
C PRO A 31 5.10 -17.80 0.06
N SER A 32 6.40 -17.71 0.36
CA SER A 32 6.97 -18.29 1.58
C SER A 32 6.52 -17.58 2.86
N VAL A 33 6.00 -16.35 2.75
CA VAL A 33 5.53 -15.56 3.91
C VAL A 33 4.10 -15.89 4.35
N ILE A 34 3.31 -16.56 3.50
CA ILE A 34 1.87 -16.78 3.75
C ILE A 34 1.65 -17.57 5.04
N ASP A 35 2.29 -18.73 5.17
CA ASP A 35 2.10 -19.61 6.32
C ASP A 35 2.66 -19.01 7.63
N PRO A 36 3.86 -18.42 7.66
CA PRO A 36 4.34 -17.68 8.83
C PRO A 36 3.38 -16.57 9.30
N VAL A 37 2.84 -15.77 8.38
CA VAL A 37 1.89 -14.70 8.72
C VAL A 37 0.59 -15.29 9.29
N LYS A 38 0.07 -16.38 8.72
CA LYS A 38 -1.11 -17.09 9.25
C LYS A 38 -0.90 -17.58 10.67
N GLU A 39 0.30 -18.03 11.03
CA GLU A 39 0.60 -18.42 12.42
C GLU A 39 0.71 -17.21 13.35
N ILE A 40 1.31 -16.11 12.89
CA ILE A 40 1.43 -14.86 13.68
C ILE A 40 0.06 -14.25 13.99
N ILE A 41 -0.88 -14.26 13.03
CA ILE A 41 -2.24 -13.72 13.20
C ILE A 41 -3.00 -14.40 14.37
N LYS A 42 -2.65 -15.66 14.70
CA LYS A 42 -3.27 -16.42 15.79
C LYS A 42 -2.74 -16.03 17.18
N LEU A 43 -1.64 -15.29 17.26
CA LEU A 43 -1.06 -14.83 18.53
C LEU A 43 -2.00 -13.80 19.21
N PRO A 44 -1.91 -13.64 20.55
CA PRO A 44 -2.83 -12.80 21.31
C PRO A 44 -2.50 -11.31 21.18
N PHE A 45 -2.68 -10.74 19.99
CA PHE A 45 -2.67 -9.30 19.76
C PHE A 45 -3.98 -8.67 20.23
N HIS A 46 -3.90 -7.46 20.79
CA HIS A 46 -5.09 -6.71 21.20
C HIS A 46 -5.91 -6.22 20.01
N ALA A 47 -5.24 -5.94 18.89
CA ALA A 47 -5.86 -5.60 17.61
C ALA A 47 -5.05 -6.18 16.44
N ARG A 48 -5.73 -6.52 15.36
CA ARG A 48 -5.16 -7.03 14.11
C ARG A 48 -5.74 -6.24 12.96
N TYR A 49 -4.87 -5.67 12.15
CA TYR A 49 -5.23 -4.89 10.99
C TYR A 49 -4.52 -5.42 9.76
N ALA A 50 -5.07 -5.13 8.60
CA ALA A 50 -4.37 -5.28 7.33
C ALA A 50 -4.42 -4.00 6.52
N SER A 51 -3.44 -3.81 5.63
CA SER A 51 -3.54 -2.83 4.54
C SER A 51 -3.69 -3.53 3.20
N LYS A 52 -4.27 -2.82 2.25
CA LYS A 52 -4.29 -3.17 0.83
C LYS A 52 -3.92 -1.94 0.02
N ASP A 53 -2.97 -2.08 -0.89
CA ASP A 53 -2.92 -1.19 -2.04
C ASP A 53 -4.20 -1.35 -2.85
N TRP A 54 -4.79 -0.22 -3.23
CA TRP A 54 -6.11 -0.19 -3.83
C TRP A 54 -6.15 0.89 -4.92
N HIS A 55 -5.31 0.73 -5.93
CA HIS A 55 -5.03 1.75 -6.91
C HIS A 55 -6.12 1.88 -7.98
N PRO A 56 -6.60 3.09 -8.29
CA PRO A 56 -7.43 3.29 -9.48
C PRO A 56 -6.64 2.93 -10.74
N ARG A 57 -7.35 2.58 -11.82
CA ARG A 57 -6.70 2.44 -13.13
C ARG A 57 -6.08 3.78 -13.53
N GLY A 58 -4.84 3.73 -14.01
CA GLY A 58 -4.09 4.93 -14.38
C GLY A 58 -3.59 5.74 -13.17
N HIS A 59 -3.28 5.07 -12.06
CA HIS A 59 -2.63 5.69 -10.90
C HIS A 59 -1.24 6.23 -11.28
N ILE A 60 -0.84 7.36 -10.70
CA ILE A 60 0.38 8.10 -11.02
C ILE A 60 1.67 7.30 -10.85
N SER A 61 1.66 6.22 -10.07
CA SER A 61 2.82 5.37 -9.87
C SER A 61 3.00 4.29 -10.94
N PHE A 62 2.04 4.11 -11.84
CA PHE A 62 2.16 3.09 -12.89
C PHE A 62 2.95 3.61 -14.07
N ALA A 63 3.93 2.85 -14.56
CA ALA A 63 4.69 3.23 -15.75
C ALA A 63 3.79 3.41 -16.99
N SER A 64 2.64 2.72 -17.04
CA SER A 64 1.66 2.85 -18.13
C SER A 64 1.08 4.26 -18.26
N THR A 65 1.14 5.09 -17.22
CA THR A 65 0.70 6.49 -17.26
C THR A 65 1.79 7.48 -17.66
N HIS A 66 3.02 7.00 -17.89
CA HIS A 66 4.17 7.83 -18.23
C HIS A 66 4.76 7.40 -19.59
N PRO A 67 4.39 8.08 -20.69
CA PRO A 67 4.84 7.71 -22.03
C PRO A 67 6.36 7.60 -22.15
N GLY A 68 6.83 6.44 -22.61
CA GLY A 68 8.25 6.17 -22.84
C GLY A 68 9.05 5.78 -21.60
N LYS A 69 8.41 5.62 -20.43
CA LYS A 69 9.06 5.15 -19.20
C LYS A 69 8.94 3.64 -19.03
N ALA A 70 9.97 3.04 -18.45
CA ALA A 70 10.02 1.61 -18.14
C ALA A 70 9.55 1.30 -16.71
N PHE A 71 9.26 0.03 -16.44
CA PHE A 71 9.07 -0.45 -15.07
C PHE A 71 10.36 -0.26 -14.26
N PHE A 72 10.19 0.04 -12.98
CA PHE A 72 11.27 0.27 -12.00
C PHE A 72 12.13 1.51 -12.30
N GLU A 73 11.74 2.35 -13.27
CA GLU A 73 12.42 3.61 -13.57
C GLU A 73 12.04 4.69 -12.55
N LEU A 74 13.02 5.51 -12.15
CA LEU A 74 12.76 6.72 -11.37
C LEU A 74 12.23 7.84 -12.27
N THR A 75 11.22 8.54 -11.77
CA THR A 75 10.70 9.76 -12.41
C THR A 75 10.36 10.82 -11.38
N THR A 76 10.09 12.02 -11.86
CA THR A 76 9.61 13.14 -11.05
C THR A 76 8.10 13.28 -11.27
N ILE A 77 7.34 13.15 -10.18
CA ILE A 77 5.89 13.36 -10.20
C ILE A 77 5.52 14.65 -9.46
N HIS A 78 4.40 15.25 -9.84
CA HIS A 78 3.86 16.44 -9.18
C HIS A 78 2.45 16.14 -8.67
N PRO A 79 2.30 15.66 -7.42
CA PRO A 79 0.99 15.44 -6.83
C PRO A 79 0.17 16.72 -6.74
N PRO A 80 -1.18 16.63 -6.69
CA PRO A 80 -2.03 17.79 -6.51
C PRO A 80 -1.68 18.59 -5.25
N GLN A 81 -1.52 19.91 -5.40
CA GLN A 81 -1.03 20.78 -4.32
C GLN A 81 -1.88 20.68 -3.05
N HIS A 82 -3.20 20.58 -3.18
CA HIS A 82 -4.10 20.47 -2.04
C HIS A 82 -3.88 19.17 -1.23
N LEU A 83 -3.45 18.08 -1.87
CA LEU A 83 -3.16 16.81 -1.22
C LEU A 83 -1.78 16.82 -0.56
N ALA A 84 -0.79 17.46 -1.20
CA ALA A 84 0.51 17.70 -0.57
C ALA A 84 0.37 18.48 0.75
N ILE A 85 -0.50 19.51 0.79
CA ILE A 85 -0.81 20.26 2.02
C ILE A 85 -1.48 19.36 3.06
N ALA A 86 -2.48 18.57 2.66
CA ALA A 86 -3.20 17.67 3.57
C ALA A 86 -2.27 16.65 4.24
N ASN A 87 -1.22 16.22 3.54
CA ASN A 87 -0.20 15.30 4.04
C ASN A 87 0.94 16.00 4.80
N GLY A 88 0.81 17.29 5.12
CA GLY A 88 1.82 18.06 5.85
C GLY A 88 3.11 18.32 5.07
N GLN A 89 3.07 18.17 3.74
CA GLN A 89 4.23 18.38 2.88
C GLN A 89 4.33 19.85 2.42
N ASN A 90 5.54 20.29 2.07
CA ASN A 90 5.75 21.62 1.51
C ASN A 90 5.25 21.67 0.05
N ALA A 91 4.01 22.09 -0.11
CA ALA A 91 3.33 22.07 -1.39
C ALA A 91 3.89 23.05 -2.43
N GLN A 92 4.54 24.14 -1.99
CA GLN A 92 5.25 25.03 -2.91
C GLN A 92 6.52 24.34 -3.44
N TRP A 93 7.31 23.74 -2.54
CA TRP A 93 8.52 23.04 -2.93
C TRP A 93 8.23 21.87 -3.87
N ILE A 94 7.17 21.09 -3.60
CA ILE A 94 6.72 19.99 -4.46
C ILE A 94 6.23 20.50 -5.82
N ALA A 95 5.54 21.64 -5.87
CA ALA A 95 5.16 22.23 -7.14
C ALA A 95 6.39 22.63 -7.98
N GLU A 96 7.45 23.11 -7.34
CA GLU A 96 8.69 23.56 -8.01
C GLU A 96 9.63 22.41 -8.40
N HIS A 97 9.78 21.38 -7.56
CA HIS A 97 10.81 20.35 -7.69
C HIS A 97 10.25 18.95 -7.96
N GLY A 98 8.97 18.73 -7.69
CA GLY A 98 8.33 17.42 -7.73
C GLY A 98 8.80 16.47 -6.63
N LEU A 99 8.34 15.22 -6.71
CA LEU A 99 8.76 14.12 -5.86
C LEU A 99 9.38 13.03 -6.73
N GLU A 100 10.46 12.43 -6.25
CA GLU A 100 11.01 11.24 -6.88
C GLU A 100 10.08 10.04 -6.64
N GLN A 101 9.75 9.31 -7.70
CA GLN A 101 8.85 8.17 -7.70
C GLN A 101 9.43 7.04 -8.53
N VAL A 102 9.44 5.83 -7.97
CA VAL A 102 9.67 4.60 -8.75
C VAL A 102 8.38 4.26 -9.49
N LEU A 103 8.48 4.02 -10.80
CA LEU A 103 7.34 3.59 -11.59
C LEU A 103 7.19 2.07 -11.54
N TRP A 104 5.97 1.61 -11.31
CA TRP A 104 5.64 0.19 -11.14
C TRP A 104 4.85 -0.33 -12.35
N PRO A 105 4.82 -1.65 -12.58
CA PRO A 105 3.76 -2.26 -13.38
C PRO A 105 2.38 -1.90 -12.81
N ASP A 106 1.34 -1.94 -13.63
CA ASP A 106 -0.05 -1.88 -13.15
C ASP A 106 -0.29 -3.03 -12.15
N HIS A 107 -0.62 -2.69 -10.90
CA HIS A 107 -0.81 -3.65 -9.81
C HIS A 107 -1.88 -3.17 -8.83
N CYS A 108 -2.41 -4.11 -8.05
CA CYS A 108 -3.39 -3.87 -7.00
C CYS A 108 -4.56 -2.97 -7.44
N ILE A 109 -4.97 -3.11 -8.72
CA ILE A 109 -6.02 -2.28 -9.30
C ILE A 109 -7.36 -2.61 -8.65
N GLN A 110 -8.11 -1.58 -8.26
CA GLN A 110 -9.42 -1.70 -7.61
C GLN A 110 -10.34 -2.69 -8.33
N GLY A 111 -10.90 -3.64 -7.58
CA GLY A 111 -11.84 -4.64 -8.08
C GLY A 111 -11.23 -5.76 -8.92
N THR A 112 -9.91 -5.83 -9.05
CA THR A 112 -9.22 -6.93 -9.74
C THR A 112 -8.81 -8.05 -8.77
N LEU A 113 -8.49 -9.24 -9.32
CA LEU A 113 -7.93 -10.34 -8.53
C LEU A 113 -6.60 -9.95 -7.86
N GLY A 114 -5.75 -9.22 -8.59
CA GLY A 114 -4.45 -8.79 -8.10
C GLY A 114 -4.51 -7.98 -6.81
N ALA A 115 -5.59 -7.23 -6.60
CA ALA A 115 -5.81 -6.41 -5.42
C ALA A 115 -6.44 -7.17 -4.23
N GLN A 116 -6.84 -8.43 -4.37
CA GLN A 116 -7.38 -9.23 -3.26
C GLN A 116 -6.25 -9.69 -2.34
N LEU A 117 -6.55 -9.95 -1.06
CA LEU A 117 -5.61 -10.68 -0.20
C LEU A 117 -5.34 -12.07 -0.80
N VAL A 118 -4.12 -12.57 -0.65
CA VAL A 118 -3.68 -13.83 -1.26
C VAL A 118 -4.46 -15.05 -0.75
N ASP A 119 -4.97 -14.98 0.47
CA ASP A 119 -5.93 -15.92 1.02
C ASP A 119 -7.18 -15.17 1.48
N PRO A 120 -8.34 -15.34 0.82
CA PRO A 120 -9.58 -14.68 1.22
C PRO A 120 -10.00 -14.96 2.65
N LEU A 121 -9.62 -16.11 3.23
CA LEU A 121 -9.95 -16.47 4.62
C LEU A 121 -9.24 -15.57 5.64
N LEU A 122 -8.24 -14.80 5.23
CA LEU A 122 -7.57 -13.83 6.08
C LEU A 122 -8.40 -12.59 6.33
N GLU A 123 -9.32 -12.21 5.43
CA GLU A 123 -10.11 -10.99 5.59
C GLU A 123 -10.94 -11.04 6.89
N ASP A 124 -11.44 -12.22 7.25
CA ASP A 124 -12.22 -12.45 8.48
C ASP A 124 -11.36 -12.46 9.78
N GLN A 125 -10.03 -12.39 9.67
CA GLN A 125 -9.12 -12.41 10.82
C GLN A 125 -8.71 -11.02 11.33
N PHE A 126 -9.05 -9.96 10.58
CA PHE A 126 -8.67 -8.60 10.90
C PHE A 126 -9.85 -7.80 11.45
N ASP A 127 -9.57 -6.93 12.43
CA ASP A 127 -10.55 -6.01 13.00
C ASP A 127 -10.90 -4.88 12.02
N ALA A 128 -9.95 -4.49 11.16
CA ALA A 128 -10.20 -3.61 10.02
C ALA A 128 -9.14 -3.79 8.91
N ILE A 129 -9.52 -3.44 7.69
CA ILE A 129 -8.65 -3.40 6.52
C ILE A 129 -8.61 -1.98 5.99
N MET A 130 -7.41 -1.40 5.90
CA MET A 130 -7.19 -0.04 5.42
C MET A 130 -6.77 -0.07 3.94
N LEU A 131 -7.43 0.75 3.12
CA LEU A 131 -7.12 0.89 1.71
C LEU A 131 -6.20 2.10 1.52
N LYS A 132 -5.06 1.91 0.86
CA LYS A 132 -4.10 2.98 0.52
C LYS A 132 -3.89 3.08 -0.99
N GLY A 133 -3.29 4.19 -1.42
CA GLY A 133 -3.04 4.47 -2.84
C GLY A 133 -4.31 4.68 -3.68
N THR A 134 -5.41 5.13 -3.05
CA THR A 134 -6.74 5.23 -3.69
C THR A 134 -6.93 6.49 -4.55
N ASP A 135 -6.11 7.52 -4.34
CA ASP A 135 -6.13 8.75 -5.14
C ASP A 135 -5.25 8.58 -6.38
N PRO A 136 -5.75 8.85 -7.61
CA PRO A 136 -4.98 8.62 -8.84
C PRO A 136 -3.72 9.49 -8.95
N GLY A 137 -3.61 10.60 -8.21
CA GLY A 137 -2.51 11.56 -8.29
C GLY A 137 -1.51 11.49 -7.14
N VAL A 138 -1.65 10.56 -6.19
CA VAL A 138 -0.82 10.51 -4.98
C VAL A 138 -0.41 9.08 -4.64
N GLU A 139 0.90 8.82 -4.62
CA GLU A 139 1.44 7.56 -4.10
C GLU A 139 1.33 7.47 -2.57
N SER A 140 1.13 6.26 -2.06
CA SER A 140 0.98 5.98 -0.63
C SER A 140 1.58 4.62 -0.26
N TYR A 141 2.87 4.62 0.09
CA TYR A 141 3.54 3.41 0.60
C TYR A 141 3.16 3.09 2.05
N SER A 142 2.97 4.12 2.89
CA SER A 142 2.57 3.93 4.30
C SER A 142 1.10 3.58 4.40
N ALA A 143 0.80 2.65 5.30
CA ALA A 143 -0.53 2.47 5.87
C ALA A 143 -0.75 3.44 7.05
#